data_AF-A0A285L783-F1
#
_entry.id   AF-A0A285L783-F1
#
_cell.length_a   1.000
_cell.length_b   1.000
_cell.length_c   1.000
_cell.angle_alpha   90.00
_cell.angle_beta   90.00
_cell.angle_gamma   90.00
#
_symmetry.space_group_name_H-M   'P 1'
#
loop_
_entity.id
_entity.type
_entity.pdbx_description
1 polymer ?
#
loop_
_entity_poly.entity_id
_entity_poly.type
_entity_poly.pdbx_seq_one_letter_code
_entity_poly.pdbx_strand_id
1 'polypeptide(L)' 'MLRPDPAQEPRLLAIVVNLNDRLREATERGWLGEVDGLQISLDAANQKLIQMRKIRSQARIVDLAAPALR' A
#
# COMPACT_ATOMS: atom_id res chain seq x y z
N MET A 1 -0.49 -7.79 -15.59
CA MET A 1 -0.52 -6.76 -14.53
C MET A 1 0.88 -6.59 -13.96
N LEU A 2 1.36 -5.35 -13.83
CA LEU A 2 2.66 -5.04 -13.23
C LEU A 2 2.57 -5.25 -11.70
N ARG A 3 3.43 -6.08 -11.10
CA ARG A 3 3.47 -6.24 -9.64
C ARG A 3 4.12 -5.01 -9.00
N PRO A 4 3.56 -4.48 -7.90
CA PRO A 4 4.19 -3.40 -7.15
C PRO A 4 5.49 -3.87 -6.48
N ASP A 5 6.53 -3.02 -6.53
CA ASP A 5 7.83 -3.30 -5.90
C ASP A 5 7.73 -3.25 -4.36
N PRO A 6 7.96 -4.36 -3.64
CA PRO A 6 7.91 -4.39 -2.18
C PRO A 6 8.93 -3.49 -1.48
N ALA A 7 10.04 -3.12 -2.15
CA ALA A 7 11.02 -2.19 -1.59
C ALA A 7 10.46 -0.76 -1.41
N GLN A 8 9.40 -0.42 -2.15
CA GLN A 8 8.72 0.89 -2.07
C GLN A 8 7.68 0.98 -0.95
N GLU A 9 7.48 -0.07 -0.14
CA GLU A 9 6.51 -0.10 0.95
C GLU A 9 6.60 1.11 1.90
N PRO A 10 7.79 1.56 2.36
CA PRO A 10 7.89 2.74 3.23
C PRO A 10 7.37 4.03 2.58
N ARG A 11 7.65 4.22 1.28
CA ARG A 11 7.14 5.36 0.52
C ARG A 11 5.63 5.31 0.40
N LEU A 12 5.07 4.14 0.14
CA LEU A 12 3.62 3.98 0.03
C LEU A 12 2.90 4.19 1.37
N LEU A 13 3.51 3.80 2.49
CA LEU A 13 3.01 4.13 3.84
C LEU A 13 2.99 5.65 4.08
N ALA A 14 4.02 6.38 3.65
CA ALA A 14 4.02 7.84 3.75
C ALA A 14 2.88 8.48 2.94
N ILE A 15 2.57 7.93 1.76
CA ILE A 15 1.41 8.36 0.95
C ILE A 15 0.10 8.09 1.70
N VAL A 16 -0.04 6.91 2.33
CA VAL A 16 -1.24 6.58 3.13
C VAL A 16 -1.44 7.55 4.29
N VAL A 17 -0.37 7.91 5.01
CA VAL A 17 -0.45 8.91 6.09
C VAL A 17 -0.92 10.26 5.53
N ASN A 18 -0.31 10.73 4.45
CA ASN A 18 -0.70 12.00 3.82
C ASN A 18 -2.15 12.00 3.33
N LEU A 19 -2.62 10.90 2.73
CA LEU A 19 -4.01 10.76 2.28
C LEU A 19 -4.99 10.83 3.45
N ASN A 20 -4.68 10.22 4.60
CA ASN A 20 -5.52 10.32 5.80
C ASN A 20 -5.59 11.74 6.35
N ASP A 21 -4.46 12.46 6.37
CA ASP A 21 -4.45 13.85 6.83
C ASP A 21 -5.28 14.75 5.89
N ARG A 22 -5.15 14.54 4.58
CA ARG A 22 -5.92 15.27 3.57
C ARG A 22 -7.42 14.94 3.62
N LEU A 23 -7.76 13.68 3.89
CA LEU A 23 -9.14 13.25 4.08
C LEU A 23 -9.76 13.96 5.29
N ARG A 24 -9.04 14.02 6.42
CA ARG A 24 -9.47 14.75 7.62
C ARG A 24 -9.74 16.22 7.29
N GLU A 25 -8.80 16.90 6.63
CA GLU A 25 -8.96 18.30 6.23
C GLU A 25 -10.17 18.51 5.30
N ALA A 26 -10.33 17.65 4.28
CA ALA A 26 -11.43 17.74 3.34
C ALA A 26 -12.79 17.50 4.03
N THR A 27 -12.86 16.57 4.98
CA THR A 27 -14.07 16.32 5.79
C THR A 27 -14.38 17.53 6.68
N GLU A 28 -13.40 18.08 7.41
CA GLU A 28 -13.58 19.23 8.28
C GLU A 28 -14.05 20.48 7.51
N ARG A 29 -13.60 20.64 6.25
CA ARG A 29 -13.97 21.76 5.38
C ARG A 29 -15.20 21.53 4.51
N GLY A 30 -15.81 20.34 4.58
CA GLY A 30 -16.99 19.99 3.79
C GLY A 30 -16.72 19.86 2.27
N TRP A 31 -15.48 19.56 1.87
CA TRP A 31 -15.09 19.37 0.47
C TRP A 31 -15.44 17.96 0.00
N LEU A 32 -16.74 17.68 -0.15
CA LEU A 32 -17.24 16.33 -0.42
C LEU A 32 -16.65 15.69 -1.68
N GLY A 33 -16.43 16.46 -2.75
CA GLY A 33 -15.81 15.95 -3.98
C GLY A 33 -14.33 15.53 -3.81
N GLU A 34 -13.59 16.18 -2.91
CA GLU A 34 -12.22 15.80 -2.57
C GLU A 34 -12.23 14.54 -1.69
N VAL A 35 -13.17 14.44 -0.74
CA VAL A 35 -13.30 13.28 0.17
C VAL A 35 -13.45 11.97 -0.61
N ASP A 36 -14.34 11.92 -1.61
CA ASP A 36 -14.56 10.71 -2.41
C ASP A 36 -13.30 10.29 -3.17
N GLY A 37 -12.63 11.25 -3.83
CA GLY A 37 -11.39 10.98 -4.56
C GLY A 37 -10.23 10.54 -3.66
N LEU A 38 -10.14 11.11 -2.47
CA LEU A 38 -9.14 10.76 -1.46
C LEU A 38 -9.39 9.35 -0.90
N GLN A 39 -10.64 8.97 -0.65
CA GLN A 39 -10.99 7.63 -0.18
C GLN A 39 -10.65 6.55 -1.23
N ILE A 40 -11.00 6.79 -2.50
CA ILE A 40 -10.64 5.88 -3.61
C ILE A 40 -9.11 5.70 -3.69
N SER A 41 -8.37 6.80 -3.57
CA SER A 41 -6.91 6.78 -3.61
C SER A 41 -6.32 6.03 -2.42
N LEU A 42 -6.89 6.20 -1.23
CA LEU A 42 -6.48 5.52 0.00
C LEU A 42 -6.73 4.01 -0.10
N ASP A 43 -7.88 3.59 -0.60
CA ASP A 43 -8.21 2.18 -0.81
C ASP A 43 -7.25 1.53 -1.80
N ALA A 44 -6.95 2.21 -2.92
CA ALA A 44 -5.98 1.73 -3.89
C ALA A 44 -4.56 1.60 -3.30
N ALA A 45 -4.14 2.56 -2.46
CA ALA A 45 -2.84 2.51 -1.77
C ALA A 45 -2.79 1.33 -0.78
N ASN A 46 -3.85 1.12 0.00
CA ASN A 46 -3.95 -0.01 0.93
C ASN A 46 -3.92 -1.36 0.21
N GLN A 47 -4.63 -1.49 -0.92
CA GLN A 47 -4.58 -2.71 -1.74
C GLN A 47 -3.16 -2.99 -2.26
N LYS A 48 -2.43 -1.97 -2.70
CA LYS A 48 -1.02 -2.12 -3.11
C LYS A 48 -0.12 -2.57 -1.95
N LEU A 49 -0.31 -2.05 -0.74
CA LEU A 49 0.42 -2.50 0.45
C LEU A 49 0.17 -3.99 0.75
N ILE A 50 -1.09 -4.43 0.68
CA ILE A 50 -1.44 -5.84 0.86
C ILE A 50 -0.73 -6.71 -0.18
N GLN A 51 -0.70 -6.28 -1.44
CA GLN A 51 0.00 -7.00 -2.51
C GLN A 51 1.52 -7.07 -2.25
N MET A 52 2.16 -5.95 -1.89
CA MET A 52 3.59 -5.91 -1.56
C MET A 52 3.94 -6.86 -0.41
N ARG A 53 3.13 -6.89 0.65
CA ARG A 53 3.32 -7.79 1.81
C ARG A 53 3.18 -9.27 1.43
N LYS A 54 2.23 -9.60 0.55
CA LYS A 54 2.08 -10.95 -0.01
C LYS A 54 3.28 -11.36 -0.87
N ILE A 55 3.84 -10.45 -1.66
CA ILE A 55 5.04 -10.72 -2.45
C ILE A 55 6.24 -10.99 -1.54
N ARG A 56 6.43 -10.16 -0.50
CA ARG A 56 7.50 -10.32 0.48
C ARG A 56 7.40 -11.66 1.22
N SER A 57 6.20 -12.08 1.62
CA SER A 57 6.02 -13.37 2.31
C SER A 57 6.28 -14.56 1.39
N GLN A 58 5.86 -14.50 0.12
CA GLN A 58 6.17 -15.53 -0.88
C GLN A 58 7.67 -15.65 -1.14
N ALA A 59 8.38 -14.52 -1.29
CA ALA A 59 9.83 -14.53 -1.49
C ALA A 59 10.56 -15.20 -0.31
N ARG A 60 10.12 -14.95 0.93
CA ARG A 60 10.68 -15.59 2.13
C ARG A 60 10.43 -17.09 2.17
N ILE A 61 9.26 -17.57 1.74
CA ILE A 61 8.97 -19.02 1.68
C ILE A 61 9.88 -19.71 0.65
N VAL A 62 10.10 -19.08 -0.51
CA VAL A 62 11.00 -19.63 -1.55
C VAL A 62 12.44 -19.69 -1.06
N ASP A 63 12.92 -18.68 -0.34
CA ASP A 63 14.27 -18.67 0.25
C ASP A 63 14.46 -19.80 1.28
N LEU A 64 13.45 -20.09 2.11
CA LEU A 64 13.51 -21.20 3.08
C LEU A 64 13.34 -22.59 2.44
N ALA A 65 12.63 -22.69 1.32
CA ALA A 65 12.40 -23.94 0.59
C ALA A 65 13.49 -24.22 -0.47
N ALA A 66 14.38 -23.26 -0.74
CA ALA A 66 15.54 -23.47 -1.58
C ALA A 66 16.39 -24.59 -0.97
N PRO A 67 16.80 -25.61 -1.76
CA PRO A 67 17.21 -26.87 -1.18
C PRO A 67 18.53 -26.72 -0.44
N ALA A 68 18.59 -27.22 0.79
CA ALA A 68 19.81 -27.78 1.36
C ALA A 68 20.17 -29.07 0.60
N LEU A 69 20.35 -28.98 -0.72
CA LEU A 69 20.94 -30.04 -1.53
C LEU A 69 22.45 -29.79 -1.52
N ARG A 70 23.11 -30.45 -0.58
CA ARG A 70 24.52 -30.82 -0.71
C ARG A 70 24.61 -32.12 -1.49
#